data_AF-B8L4N3-F1
#
_entry.id   AF-B8L4N3-F1
#
_cell.length_a   1.000
_cell.length_b   1.000
_cell.length_c   1.000
_cell.angle_alpha   90.00
_cell.angle_beta   90.00
_cell.angle_gamma   90.00
#
_symmetry.space_group_name_H-M   'P 1'
#
loop_
_entity.id
_entity.type
_entity.pdbx_description
1 polymer ?
#
loop_
_entity_poly.entity_id
_entity_poly.type
_entity_poly.pdbx_seq_one_letter_code
_entity_poly.pdbx_strand_id
1 'polypeptide(L)' 'MLIRLQCEQRQWRVLHPDRPEPIDFRDGARAFDFAETLARLHFVDTGQRAAVRVEASGAFVEAVSYG' A
#
# COMPACT_ATOMS: atom_id res chain seq x y z
N MET A 1 -6.19 -6.46 6.73
CA MET A 1 -5.21 -5.36 6.63
C MET A 1 -5.49 -4.48 5.41
N LEU A 2 -5.34 -3.16 5.50
CA LEU A 2 -5.39 -2.25 4.34
C LEU A 2 -4.13 -1.38 4.31
N ILE A 3 -3.32 -1.53 3.27
CA ILE A 3 -2.15 -0.69 3.01
C ILE A 3 -2.56 0.40 2.03
N ARG A 4 -2.23 1.65 2.34
CA ARG A 4 -2.54 2.80 1.47
C ARG A 4 -1.26 3.30 0.81
N LEU A 5 -1.30 3.49 -0.50
CA LEU A 5 -0.24 4.09 -1.29
C LEU A 5 -0.71 5.48 -1.74
N GLN A 6 -0.12 6.53 -1.20
CA GLN A 6 -0.50 7.92 -1.49
C GLN A 6 0.49 8.59 -2.43
N CYS A 7 -0.02 9.31 -3.42
CA CYS A 7 0.77 10.21 -4.27
C CYS A 7 0.44 11.67 -3.94
N GLU A 8 1.37 12.37 -3.30
CA GLU A 8 1.26 13.80 -2.98
C GLU A 8 2.53 14.53 -3.39
N GLN A 9 2.39 15.70 -4.03
CA GLN A 9 3.53 16.55 -4.43
C GLN A 9 4.65 15.81 -5.17
N ARG A 10 4.30 14.83 -6.02
CA ARG A 10 5.23 13.96 -6.76
C ARG A 10 6.08 13.04 -5.88
N GLN A 11 5.65 12.79 -4.64
CA GLN A 11 6.21 11.79 -3.73
C GLN A 11 5.20 10.70 -3.47
N TRP A 12 5.69 9.47 -3.36
CA TRP A 12 4.91 8.28 -3.07
C TRP A 12 5.14 7.85 -1.64
N ARG A 13 4.06 7.55 -0.93
CA ARG A 13 4.12 7.16 0.49
C ARG A 13 3.32 5.91 0.72
N VAL A 14 3.94 4.91 1.33
CA VAL A 14 3.26 3.69 1.78
C VAL A 14 2.91 3.84 3.25
N LEU A 15 1.61 3.82 3.55
CA LEU A 15 1.06 3.84 4.89
C LEU A 15 0.65 2.41 5.25
N HIS A 16 1.40 1.81 6.17
CA HIS A 16 1.08 0.51 6.74
C HIS A 16 0.25 0.71 8.02
N PRO A 17 -0.85 -0.03 8.23
CA PRO A 17 -1.75 0.22 9.36
C PRO A 17 -1.09 0.05 10.73
N ASP A 18 -0.10 -0.85 10.82
CA ASP A 18 0.64 -1.10 12.07
C ASP A 18 1.92 -0.27 12.23
N ARG A 19 2.23 0.63 11.28
CA ARG A 19 3.41 1.51 11.38
C ARG A 19 2.97 2.97 11.53
N PRO A 20 3.48 3.69 12.53
CA PRO A 20 3.10 5.09 12.74
C PRO A 20 3.66 6.01 11.66
N GLU A 21 4.83 5.68 11.09
CA GLU A 21 5.51 6.51 10.09
C GLU A 21 5.30 5.97 8.66
N PRO A 22 4.99 6.84 7.68
CA PRO A 22 4.94 6.46 6.28
C PRO A 22 6.32 6.12 5.75
N ILE A 23 6.37 5.28 4.71
CA ILE A 23 7.60 4.92 4.01
C ILE A 23 7.62 5.65 2.68
N ASP A 24 8.60 6.52 2.49
CA ASP A 24 8.69 7.40 1.32
C ASP A 24 9.41 6.74 0.15
N PHE A 25 8.90 6.99 -1.05
CA PHE A 25 9.43 6.53 -2.32
C PHE A 25 9.40 7.65 -3.36
N ARG A 26 10.43 7.69 -4.21
CA ARG A 26 10.47 8.58 -5.38
C ARG A 26 9.75 8.01 -6.60
N ASP A 27 9.58 6.69 -6.62
CA ASP A 27 9.04 5.94 -7.76
C ASP A 27 7.78 5.18 -7.31
N GLY A 28 6.67 5.42 -8.00
CA GLY A 28 5.38 4.81 -7.70
C GLY A 28 5.35 3.31 -7.97
N ALA A 29 6.10 2.81 -8.95
CA ALA A 29 6.18 1.38 -9.23
C ALA A 29 6.82 0.64 -8.06
N ARG A 30 7.97 1.15 -7.58
CA ARG A 30 8.64 0.57 -6.40
C ARG A 30 7.80 0.65 -5.13
N ALA A 31 7.09 1.76 -4.94
CA ALA A 31 6.21 1.93 -3.79
C ALA A 31 5.04 0.93 -3.84
N PHE A 32 4.50 0.70 -5.04
CA PHE A 32 3.44 -0.27 -5.28
C PHE A 32 3.91 -1.71 -5.07
N ASP A 33 5.04 -2.12 -5.67
CA ASP A 33 5.61 -3.46 -5.51
C ASP A 33 5.88 -3.78 -4.03
N PHE A 34 6.38 -2.78 -3.29
CA PHE A 34 6.58 -2.89 -1.84
C PHE A 34 5.26 -3.10 -1.10
N ALA A 35 4.22 -2.32 -1.40
CA ALA A 35 2.91 -2.45 -0.78
C ALA A 35 2.22 -3.78 -1.13
N GLU A 36 2.32 -4.25 -2.38
CA GLU A 36 1.81 -5.55 -2.84
C GLU A 36 2.49 -6.68 -2.07
N THR A 37 3.82 -6.64 -1.95
CA THR A 37 4.59 -7.66 -1.24
C THR A 37 4.15 -7.76 0.22
N LEU A 38 3.97 -6.61 0.90
CA LEU A 38 3.50 -6.60 2.29
C LEU A 38 2.09 -7.17 2.44
N ALA A 39 1.17 -6.80 1.55
CA ALA A 39 -0.19 -7.33 1.57
C ALA A 39 -0.22 -8.85 1.34
N ARG A 40 0.58 -9.32 0.37
CA ARG A 40 0.71 -10.74 0.06
C ARG A 40 1.30 -11.53 1.22
N LEU A 41 2.41 -11.07 1.80
CA LEU A 41 3.07 -11.73 2.93
C LEU A 41 2.11 -11.83 4.12
N HIS A 42 1.41 -10.75 4.45
CA HIS A 42 0.41 -10.78 5.53
C HIS A 42 -0.66 -11.84 5.30
N PHE A 43 -1.19 -11.94 4.07
CA PHE A 43 -2.19 -12.97 3.74
C PHE A 43 -1.61 -14.39 3.83
N VAL A 44 -0.40 -14.61 3.29
CA VAL A 44 0.28 -15.92 3.37
C VAL A 44 0.55 -16.34 4.81
N ASP A 45 0.98 -15.40 5.65
CA ASP A 45 1.40 -15.70 7.02
C ASP A 45 0.21 -15.88 7.99
N THR A 46 -0.89 -15.16 7.75
CA THR A 46 -2.02 -15.10 8.71
C THR A 46 -3.33 -15.67 8.20
N GLY A 47 -3.46 -15.87 6.88
CA GLY A 47 -4.73 -16.18 6.21
C GLY A 47 -5.77 -15.05 6.24
N GLN A 48 -5.44 -13.88 6.79
CA GLN A 48 -6.37 -12.76 6.90
C GLN A 48 -6.36 -11.89 5.64
N ARG A 49 -7.54 -11.39 5.26
CA ARG A 49 -7.72 -10.50 4.10
C ARG A 49 -6.76 -9.30 4.15
N ALA A 50 -6.07 -9.04 3.05
CA ALA A 50 -5.16 -7.90 2.88
C ALA A 50 -5.42 -7.19 1.55
N ALA A 51 -5.36 -5.86 1.52
CA ALA A 51 -5.56 -5.08 0.30
C ALA A 51 -4.59 -3.91 0.18
N VAL A 52 -4.32 -3.50 -1.06
CA VAL A 52 -3.57 -2.28 -1.40
C VAL A 52 -4.49 -1.30 -2.09
N ARG A 53 -4.63 -0.10 -1.53
CA ARG A 53 -5.36 1.01 -2.12
C ARG A 53 -4.39 2.09 -2.55
N VAL A 54 -4.48 2.48 -3.83
CA VAL A 54 -3.73 3.61 -4.37
C VAL A 54 -4.62 4.85 -4.29
N GLU A 55 -4.09 5.93 -3.74
CA GLU A 55 -4.79 7.20 -3.52
C GLU A 55 -4.01 8.34 -4.19
N ALA A 56 -4.67 9.08 -5.06
CA ALA A 56 -4.08 10.20 -5.78
C ALA A 56 -5.14 11.26 -6.08
N SER A 57 -4.81 12.53 -5.89
CA SER A 57 -5.66 13.67 -6.26
C SER A 57 -7.10 13.59 -5.73
N GLY A 58 -7.28 13.06 -4.51
CA GLY A 58 -8.60 12.91 -3.88
C GLY A 58 -9.43 11.72 -4.37
N ALA A 59 -8.90 10.92 -5.29
CA ALA A 59 -9.51 9.67 -5.75
C ALA A 59 -8.72 8.45 -5.25
N PHE A 60 -9.34 7.27 -5.30
CA PHE A 60 -8.68 6.03 -4.95
C PHE A 60 -9.12 4.84 -5.81
N VAL A 61 -8.25 3.84 -5.90
CA VAL A 61 -8.52 2.52 -6.48
C VAL A 61 -7.99 1.44 -5.55
N GLU A 62 -8.79 0.42 -5.25
CA GLU A 62 -8.27 -0.83 -4.65
C GLU A 62 -7.62 -1.64 -5.76
N ALA A 63 -6.29 -1.64 -5.78
CA ALA A 63 -5.50 -2.20 -6.88
C ALA A 63 -5.21 -3.69 -6.67
N VAL A 64 -5.15 -4.14 -5.41
CA VAL A 64 -4.92 -5.54 -5.04
C VAL A 64 -5.81 -5.90 -3.84
N SER A 65 -6.38 -7.10 -3.87
CA SER A 65 -7.11 -7.71 -2.75
C SER A 65 -6.72 -9.19 -2.67
N TYR A 66 -6.18 -9.61 -1.53
CA TYR A 66 -6.04 -11.01 -1.13
C TYR A 66 -7.07 -11.29 -0.04
N GLY A 67 -7.83 -12.38 -0.15
CA GLY A 67 -8.87 -12.74 0.80
C GLY A 67 -9.52 -14.06 0.45
#